data_AF-A0A2V9JF18-F1
#
_entry.id   AF-A0A2V9JF18-F1
#
_cell.length_a   1.000
_cell.length_b   1.000
_cell.length_c   1.000
_cell.angle_alpha   90.00
_cell.angle_beta   90.00
_cell.angle_gamma   90.00
#
_symmetry.space_group_name_H-M   'P 1'
#
loop_
_entity.id
_entity.type
_entity.pdbx_description
1 polymer ?
#
loop_
_entity_poly.entity_id
_entity_poly.type
_entity_poly.pdbx_seq_one_letter_code
_entity_poly.pdbx_strand_id
1 'polypeptide(L)'
;MLIVGGASAGVPLASAELYTPWTGGISATGLMASARASATGGAVSHDGLLLVAGGKNASGTTLASGELYGFATVKTDQADYTPGSVVTITGSGWQPGETVSLSFLESPYYDSHPSVIAVADANGNIFNNQFSPDINDSSILFYLTAAGSVSQAQTTFHDTNTTTTSVSCSPNPIHYGSPATCTGTVTSSTGSIDNGVVQWSSPSGTFNPTSCTLARTGVGNQTGCSVTFTPTSLGSLIITANFFASNNGHLTSIGSQTTTLIVTAGFTATSQSIVYGTNTV
;
A
#
# COMPACT_ATOMS: atom_id res chain seq x y z
N MET A 1 -16.13 16.59 -0.85
CA MET A 1 -16.22 18.05 -0.63
C MET A 1 -17.65 18.39 -0.28
N LEU A 2 -17.89 19.13 0.80
CA LEU A 2 -19.23 19.57 1.22
C LEU A 2 -19.54 20.96 0.66
N ILE A 3 -20.74 21.13 0.10
CA ILE A 3 -21.30 22.38 -0.41
C ILE A 3 -22.56 22.67 0.39
N VAL A 4 -22.72 23.87 0.95
CA VAL A 4 -23.88 24.24 1.78
C VAL A 4 -24.45 25.61 1.40
N GLY A 5 -25.77 25.70 1.37
CA GLY A 5 -26.49 26.97 1.17
C GLY A 5 -26.35 27.54 -0.24
N GLY A 6 -26.16 28.86 -0.32
CA GLY A 6 -26.13 29.58 -1.60
C GLY A 6 -27.51 30.07 -2.02
N ALA A 7 -27.71 30.32 -3.32
CA ALA A 7 -28.98 30.79 -3.85
C ALA A 7 -29.26 30.20 -5.24
N SER A 8 -30.53 29.84 -5.50
CA SER A 8 -31.04 29.50 -6.83
C SER A 8 -32.04 30.54 -7.28
N ALA A 9 -31.81 31.15 -8.44
CA ALA A 9 -32.63 32.26 -8.95
C ALA A 9 -32.85 33.41 -7.92
N GLY A 10 -31.84 33.68 -7.09
CA GLY A 10 -31.92 34.70 -6.03
C GLY A 10 -32.60 34.25 -4.73
N VAL A 11 -33.16 33.03 -4.70
CA VAL A 11 -33.77 32.44 -3.50
C VAL A 11 -32.70 31.67 -2.71
N PRO A 12 -32.43 32.04 -1.45
CA PRO A 12 -31.49 31.31 -0.60
C PRO A 12 -31.87 29.84 -0.43
N LEU A 13 -30.88 28.97 -0.38
CA LEU A 13 -31.05 27.53 -0.20
C LEU A 13 -30.67 27.09 1.20
N ALA A 14 -31.38 26.09 1.71
CA ALA A 14 -31.01 25.32 2.90
C ALA A 14 -30.37 23.98 2.54
N SER A 15 -30.25 23.66 1.24
CA SER A 15 -29.67 22.40 0.79
C SER A 15 -28.18 22.32 1.09
N ALA A 16 -27.73 21.09 1.22
CA ALA A 16 -26.33 20.74 1.31
C ALA A 16 -26.06 19.52 0.43
N GLU A 17 -24.90 19.50 -0.20
CA GLU A 17 -24.53 18.56 -1.24
C GLU A 17 -23.10 18.07 -0.99
N LEU A 18 -22.89 16.77 -1.13
CA LEU A 18 -21.57 16.15 -1.06
C LEU A 18 -21.08 15.83 -2.46
N TYR A 19 -19.97 16.45 -2.86
CA TYR A 19 -19.24 16.09 -4.06
C TYR A 19 -18.23 14.97 -3.77
N THR A 20 -18.26 13.94 -4.62
CA THR A 20 -17.45 12.71 -4.55
C THR A 20 -16.47 12.68 -5.74
N PRO A 21 -15.18 13.01 -5.54
CA PRO A 21 -14.26 13.27 -6.65
C PRO A 21 -14.02 12.09 -7.60
N TRP A 22 -13.97 10.86 -7.09
CA TRP A 22 -13.65 9.65 -7.87
C TRP A 22 -14.81 9.13 -8.72
N THR A 23 -16.07 9.43 -8.35
CA THR A 23 -17.23 9.17 -9.22
C THR A 23 -17.63 10.41 -10.03
N GLY A 24 -17.07 11.58 -9.70
CA GLY A 24 -17.52 12.87 -10.22
C GLY A 24 -18.96 13.21 -9.80
N GLY A 25 -19.53 12.49 -8.82
CA GLY A 25 -20.94 12.59 -8.45
C GLY A 25 -21.21 13.64 -7.37
N ILE A 26 -22.45 14.14 -7.35
CA ILE A 26 -23.00 14.98 -6.29
C ILE A 26 -24.20 14.26 -5.68
N SER A 27 -24.26 14.20 -4.35
CA SER A 27 -25.39 13.65 -3.61
C SER A 27 -25.96 14.68 -2.64
N ALA A 28 -27.28 14.75 -2.53
CA ALA A 28 -27.94 15.60 -1.53
C ALA A 28 -27.73 15.00 -0.13
N THR A 29 -27.57 15.88 0.86
CA THR A 29 -27.38 15.52 2.27
C THR A 29 -28.42 16.24 3.14
N GLY A 30 -28.31 16.15 4.46
CA GLY A 30 -29.22 16.82 5.39
C GLY A 30 -29.36 18.31 5.10
N LEU A 31 -30.54 18.90 5.37
CA LEU A 31 -30.76 20.33 5.19
C LEU A 31 -30.18 21.13 6.37
N MET A 32 -29.75 22.36 6.09
CA MET A 32 -29.55 23.37 7.12
C MET A 32 -30.90 23.78 7.75
N ALA A 33 -30.88 24.18 9.01
CA ALA A 33 -32.05 24.69 9.72
C ALA A 33 -32.56 26.03 9.16
N SER A 34 -31.71 26.79 8.49
CA SER A 34 -32.09 28.04 7.83
C SER A 34 -31.45 28.17 6.46
N ALA A 35 -32.23 28.63 5.48
CA ALA A 35 -31.71 28.96 4.17
C ALA A 35 -30.88 30.25 4.24
N ARG A 36 -29.66 30.23 3.67
CA ARG A 36 -28.71 31.36 3.75
C ARG A 36 -27.94 31.52 2.44
N ALA A 37 -28.01 32.72 1.86
CA ALA A 37 -27.16 33.14 0.75
C ALA A 37 -26.02 34.03 1.26
N SER A 38 -24.85 33.99 0.61
CA SER A 38 -23.67 34.79 1.00
C SER A 38 -23.22 34.56 2.45
N ALA A 39 -23.45 33.35 2.99
CA ALA A 39 -22.92 32.93 4.28
C ALA A 39 -21.41 32.63 4.18
N THR A 40 -20.73 32.66 5.32
CA THR A 40 -19.35 32.18 5.44
C THR A 40 -19.34 30.82 6.13
N GLY A 41 -18.50 29.90 5.67
CA GLY A 41 -18.39 28.55 6.20
C GLY A 41 -16.96 28.20 6.57
N GLY A 42 -16.77 27.45 7.66
CA GLY A 42 -15.46 26.96 8.09
C GLY A 42 -15.55 25.64 8.85
N ALA A 43 -14.63 24.72 8.55
CA ALA A 43 -14.49 23.48 9.32
C ALA A 43 -14.13 23.81 10.77
N VAL A 44 -14.67 23.03 11.71
CA VAL A 44 -14.32 23.14 13.14
C VAL A 44 -13.42 21.99 13.56
N SER A 45 -12.91 22.02 14.80
CA SER A 45 -11.99 21.00 15.33
C SER A 45 -12.60 19.60 15.52
N HIS A 46 -13.91 19.46 15.29
CA HIS A 46 -14.63 18.20 15.39
C HIS A 46 -14.95 17.68 14.00
N ASP A 47 -14.61 16.41 13.75
CA ASP A 47 -14.93 15.71 12.51
C ASP A 47 -16.44 15.72 12.26
N GLY A 48 -16.84 15.95 11.01
CA GLY A 48 -18.24 15.94 10.61
C GLY A 48 -19.03 17.18 11.02
N LEU A 49 -18.35 18.28 11.36
CA LEU A 49 -19.00 19.55 11.65
C LEU A 49 -18.44 20.70 10.80
N LEU A 50 -19.36 21.51 10.28
CA LEU A 50 -19.09 22.75 9.57
C LEU A 50 -19.83 23.90 10.27
N LEU A 51 -19.12 24.96 10.66
CA LEU A 51 -19.77 26.19 11.11
C LEU A 51 -20.15 27.03 9.89
N VAL A 52 -21.43 27.36 9.76
CA VAL A 52 -21.96 28.29 8.76
C VAL A 52 -22.49 29.52 9.48
N ALA A 53 -21.97 30.71 9.18
CA ALA A 53 -22.32 31.94 9.87
C ALA A 53 -22.77 33.04 8.91
N GLY A 54 -23.70 33.87 9.37
CA GLY A 54 -24.13 35.06 8.65
C GLY A 54 -25.03 34.74 7.45
N GLY A 55 -24.84 35.51 6.39
CA GLY A 55 -25.62 35.43 5.15
C GLY A 55 -26.93 36.22 5.19
N LYS A 56 -27.77 36.00 4.18
CA LYS A 56 -29.09 36.62 4.01
C LYS A 56 -30.16 35.55 3.82
N ASN A 57 -31.33 35.77 4.40
CA ASN A 57 -32.52 34.95 4.18
C ASN A 57 -33.30 35.41 2.92
N ALA A 58 -34.44 34.78 2.65
CA ALA A 58 -35.26 35.06 1.47
C ALA A 58 -35.80 36.51 1.39
N SER A 59 -35.93 37.22 2.52
CA SER A 59 -36.30 38.64 2.54
C SER A 59 -35.12 39.60 2.34
N GLY A 60 -33.91 39.07 2.11
CA GLY A 60 -32.68 39.86 1.99
C GLY A 60 -32.13 40.36 3.34
N THR A 61 -32.73 39.94 4.45
CA THR A 61 -32.32 40.34 5.80
C THR A 61 -31.03 39.65 6.18
N THR A 62 -30.06 40.40 6.69
CA THR A 62 -28.80 39.86 7.21
C THR A 62 -29.04 39.04 8.46
N LEU A 63 -28.48 37.83 8.50
CA LEU A 63 -28.64 36.92 9.61
C LEU A 63 -27.53 37.13 10.64
N ALA A 64 -27.90 37.54 11.85
CA ALA A 64 -26.99 37.58 13.00
C ALA A 64 -26.96 36.23 13.75
N SER A 65 -26.89 35.14 12.99
CA SER A 65 -26.88 33.78 13.54
C SER A 65 -25.90 32.90 12.77
N GLY A 66 -25.48 31.82 13.42
CA GLY A 66 -24.74 30.74 12.79
C GLY A 66 -25.44 29.40 13.04
N GLU A 67 -24.94 28.38 12.36
CA GLU A 67 -25.40 27.01 12.44
C GLU A 67 -24.20 26.07 12.39
N LEU A 68 -24.20 25.06 13.26
CA LEU A 68 -23.28 23.92 13.13
C LEU A 68 -23.98 22.87 12.28
N TYR A 69 -23.51 22.73 11.05
CA TYR A 69 -24.00 21.73 10.12
C TYR A 69 -23.23 20.42 10.31
N GLY A 70 -23.95 19.37 10.69
CA GLY A 70 -23.44 18.01 10.83
C GLY A 70 -23.46 17.27 9.50
N PHE A 71 -22.38 16.57 9.18
CA PHE A 71 -22.28 15.69 8.02
C PHE A 71 -21.52 14.42 8.38
N ALA A 72 -21.93 13.31 7.78
CA ALA A 72 -21.29 12.03 7.99
C ALA A 72 -19.84 12.04 7.49
N THR A 73 -18.95 11.45 8.26
CA THR A 73 -17.57 11.17 7.89
C THR A 73 -17.29 9.68 7.99
N VAL A 74 -16.31 9.23 7.22
CA VAL A 74 -15.71 7.91 7.37
C VAL A 74 -14.21 8.06 7.12
N LYS A 75 -13.41 7.39 7.92
CA LYS A 75 -11.96 7.34 7.81
C LYS A 75 -11.45 5.97 8.29
N THR A 76 -10.24 5.67 7.88
CA THR A 76 -9.50 4.49 8.29
C THR A 76 -8.33 4.93 9.17
N ASP A 77 -7.83 4.08 10.06
CA ASP A 77 -6.72 4.45 10.98
C ASP A 77 -5.37 4.61 10.25
N GLN A 78 -5.24 3.93 9.12
CA GLN A 78 -4.10 3.99 8.21
C GLN A 78 -4.56 4.31 6.78
N ALA A 79 -3.67 4.95 6.01
CA ALA A 79 -3.87 5.18 4.59
C ALA A 79 -3.54 3.94 3.75
N ASP A 80 -2.69 3.06 4.28
CA ASP A 80 -2.26 1.84 3.63
C ASP A 80 -2.31 0.67 4.64
N TYR A 81 -2.81 -0.46 4.18
CA TYR A 81 -2.90 -1.72 4.92
C TYR A 81 -2.07 -2.77 4.25
N THR A 82 -1.92 -3.92 4.91
CA THR A 82 -1.28 -5.09 4.34
C THR A 82 -2.29 -6.22 4.25
N PRO A 83 -2.09 -7.23 3.39
CA PRO A 83 -2.98 -8.38 3.34
C PRO A 83 -3.15 -9.02 4.71
N GLY A 84 -4.40 -9.26 5.11
CA GLY A 84 -4.80 -9.83 6.40
C GLY A 84 -4.76 -8.85 7.58
N SER A 85 -4.29 -7.61 7.41
CA SER A 85 -4.37 -6.60 8.46
C SER A 85 -5.79 -6.08 8.61
N VAL A 86 -6.20 -5.81 9.85
CA VAL A 86 -7.55 -5.32 10.15
C VAL A 86 -7.63 -3.83 9.89
N VAL A 87 -8.57 -3.42 9.04
CA VAL A 87 -8.88 -2.02 8.78
C VAL A 87 -9.75 -1.49 9.91
N THR A 88 -9.25 -0.52 10.67
CA THR A 88 -10.07 0.14 11.69
C THR A 88 -10.80 1.31 11.07
N ILE A 89 -12.11 1.16 10.90
CA ILE A 89 -13.00 2.15 10.31
C ILE A 89 -13.65 2.95 11.42
N THR A 90 -13.55 4.27 11.34
CA THR A 90 -14.24 5.21 12.24
C THR A 90 -14.96 6.27 11.44
N GLY A 91 -15.94 6.92 12.07
CA GLY A 91 -16.67 8.02 11.46
C GLY A 91 -17.51 8.75 12.51
N SER A 92 -17.92 9.96 12.19
CA SER A 92 -18.73 10.84 13.03
C SER A 92 -19.81 11.54 12.20
N GLY A 93 -20.76 12.21 12.85
CA GLY A 93 -21.79 13.01 12.17
C GLY A 93 -22.92 12.18 11.56
N TRP A 94 -23.02 10.90 11.91
CA TRP A 94 -24.13 10.01 11.55
C TRP A 94 -25.35 10.26 12.43
N GLN A 95 -26.55 9.91 11.97
CA GLN A 95 -27.72 9.99 12.86
C GLN A 95 -27.59 8.95 13.98
N PRO A 96 -27.81 9.31 15.26
CA PRO A 96 -27.74 8.33 16.34
C PRO A 96 -28.66 7.13 16.12
N GLY A 97 -28.12 5.91 16.22
CA GLY A 97 -28.83 4.66 15.95
C GLY A 97 -28.96 4.30 14.46
N GLU A 98 -28.44 5.11 13.54
CA GLU A 98 -28.42 4.81 12.10
C GLU A 98 -27.58 3.57 11.81
N THR A 99 -28.12 2.66 11.02
CA THR A 99 -27.35 1.52 10.48
C THR A 99 -26.64 1.98 9.21
N VAL A 100 -25.32 1.82 9.20
CA VAL A 100 -24.42 2.26 8.14
C VAL A 100 -23.83 1.04 7.44
N SER A 101 -24.13 0.88 6.16
CA SER A 101 -23.50 -0.11 5.30
C SER A 101 -22.14 0.40 4.83
N LEU A 102 -21.10 -0.41 5.00
CA LEU A 102 -19.73 -0.15 4.59
C LEU A 102 -19.39 -1.10 3.44
N SER A 103 -19.22 -0.57 2.24
CA SER A 103 -18.86 -1.32 1.04
C SER A 103 -17.49 -0.92 0.52
N PHE A 104 -16.73 -1.89 0.02
CA PHE A 104 -15.37 -1.72 -0.47
C PHE A 104 -15.38 -1.97 -1.98
N LEU A 105 -14.87 -1.00 -2.76
CA LEU A 105 -14.72 -1.13 -4.20
C LEU A 105 -13.26 -0.94 -4.58
N GLU A 106 -12.72 -1.91 -5.29
CA GLU A 106 -11.35 -1.89 -5.78
C GLU A 106 -11.15 -1.06 -7.05
N SER A 107 -9.95 -0.51 -7.19
CA SER A 107 -9.47 0.09 -8.43
C SER A 107 -7.98 -0.21 -8.63
N PRO A 108 -7.60 -1.01 -9.65
CA PRO A 108 -8.47 -1.71 -10.61
C PRO A 108 -9.37 -2.74 -9.92
N TYR A 109 -10.50 -3.10 -10.53
CA TYR A 109 -11.35 -4.18 -10.03
C TYR A 109 -10.70 -5.54 -10.28
N TYR A 110 -10.48 -6.31 -9.21
CA TYR A 110 -10.03 -7.70 -9.29
C TYR A 110 -11.12 -8.65 -8.80
N ASP A 111 -11.70 -8.39 -7.64
CA ASP A 111 -12.79 -9.18 -7.07
C ASP A 111 -13.78 -8.34 -6.25
N SER A 112 -14.58 -9.01 -5.41
CA SER A 112 -15.66 -8.39 -4.64
C SER A 112 -15.61 -8.80 -3.17
N HIS A 113 -15.68 -7.82 -2.29
CA HIS A 113 -15.66 -8.03 -0.84
C HIS A 113 -17.05 -7.90 -0.22
N PRO A 114 -17.33 -8.65 0.87
CA PRO A 114 -18.57 -8.48 1.61
C PRO A 114 -18.68 -7.09 2.21
N SER A 115 -19.87 -6.49 2.13
CA SER A 115 -20.16 -5.28 2.90
C SER A 115 -20.28 -5.63 4.38
N VAL A 116 -19.79 -4.73 5.23
CA VAL A 116 -19.92 -4.83 6.69
C VAL A 116 -20.82 -3.71 7.20
N ILE A 117 -21.29 -3.80 8.44
CA ILE A 117 -22.20 -2.81 9.01
C ILE A 117 -21.62 -2.18 10.27
N ALA A 118 -21.93 -0.91 10.48
CA ALA A 118 -21.75 -0.22 11.75
C ALA A 118 -23.08 0.40 12.18
N VAL A 119 -23.29 0.52 13.49
CA VAL A 119 -24.45 1.25 14.03
C VAL A 119 -23.92 2.49 14.73
N ALA A 120 -24.44 3.65 14.37
CA ALA A 120 -24.05 4.91 14.97
C ALA A 120 -24.45 4.96 16.45
N ASP A 121 -23.51 5.36 17.31
CA ASP A 121 -23.77 5.54 18.74
C ASP A 121 -24.63 6.78 19.04
N ALA A 122 -24.90 7.05 20.32
CA ALA A 122 -25.69 8.21 20.74
C ALA A 122 -25.09 9.57 20.31
N ASN A 123 -23.79 9.61 20.02
CA ASN A 123 -23.06 10.79 19.57
C ASN A 123 -22.90 10.83 18.04
N GLY A 124 -23.46 9.86 17.31
CA GLY A 124 -23.32 9.76 15.85
C GLY A 124 -21.97 9.24 15.39
N ASN A 125 -21.22 8.53 16.24
CA ASN A 125 -19.97 7.89 15.85
C ASN A 125 -20.20 6.46 15.38
N ILE A 126 -19.45 6.02 14.38
CA ILE A 126 -19.41 4.64 13.89
C ILE A 126 -18.03 4.02 14.12
N PHE A 127 -18.02 2.71 14.32
CA PHE A 127 -16.82 1.89 14.41
C PHE A 127 -17.06 0.54 13.72
N ASN A 128 -16.09 0.08 12.94
CA ASN A 128 -16.04 -1.29 12.43
C ASN A 128 -14.59 -1.73 12.23
N ASN A 129 -14.31 -3.01 12.46
CA ASN A 129 -12.99 -3.62 12.27
C ASN A 129 -13.08 -5.06 11.73
N GLN A 130 -14.10 -5.32 10.90
CA GLN A 130 -14.39 -6.66 10.36
C GLN A 130 -13.83 -6.87 8.95
N PHE A 131 -13.27 -5.84 8.34
CA PHE A 131 -12.67 -5.91 7.01
C PHE A 131 -11.14 -5.99 7.10
N SER A 132 -10.58 -6.86 6.28
CA SER A 132 -9.14 -7.00 6.04
C SER A 132 -8.95 -7.25 4.55
N PRO A 133 -8.09 -6.45 3.86
CA PRO A 133 -7.68 -6.76 2.49
C PRO A 133 -7.09 -8.17 2.45
N ASP A 134 -7.37 -8.91 1.39
CA ASP A 134 -6.72 -10.19 1.18
C ASP A 134 -5.44 -10.03 0.36
N ILE A 135 -4.82 -11.15 0.00
CA ILE A 135 -3.52 -11.14 -0.65
C ILE A 135 -3.57 -10.84 -2.15
N ASN A 136 -4.74 -10.92 -2.76
CA ASN A 136 -4.97 -10.54 -4.14
C ASN A 136 -5.10 -9.02 -4.28
N ASP A 137 -5.32 -8.31 -3.17
CA ASP A 137 -5.57 -6.88 -3.11
C ASP A 137 -4.27 -6.04 -3.09
N SER A 138 -3.11 -6.68 -3.34
CA SER A 138 -1.82 -6.00 -3.28
C SER A 138 -1.71 -4.85 -4.28
N SER A 139 -1.35 -3.66 -3.80
CA SER A 139 -1.30 -2.40 -4.57
C SER A 139 -2.66 -1.94 -5.12
N ILE A 140 -3.77 -2.38 -4.54
CA ILE A 140 -5.13 -1.94 -4.89
C ILE A 140 -5.53 -0.73 -4.08
N LEU A 141 -6.16 0.24 -4.75
CA LEU A 141 -6.87 1.33 -4.12
C LEU A 141 -8.30 0.90 -3.79
N PHE A 142 -8.67 0.97 -2.52
CA PHE A 142 -10.03 0.76 -2.05
C PHE A 142 -10.78 2.07 -1.94
N TYR A 143 -11.99 2.11 -2.51
CA TYR A 143 -13.01 3.09 -2.23
C TYR A 143 -13.96 2.53 -1.16
N LEU A 144 -13.80 3.01 0.08
CA LEU A 144 -14.74 2.71 1.16
C LEU A 144 -15.91 3.67 1.07
N THR A 145 -17.10 3.11 0.85
CA THR A 145 -18.37 3.85 0.89
C THR A 145 -19.16 3.46 2.12
N ALA A 146 -19.43 4.45 2.96
CA ALA A 146 -20.34 4.36 4.09
C ALA A 146 -21.68 4.98 3.69
N ALA A 147 -22.76 4.20 3.76
CA ALA A 147 -24.10 4.65 3.40
C ALA A 147 -25.11 4.27 4.49
N GLY A 148 -25.77 5.28 5.04
CA GLY A 148 -26.90 5.16 5.95
C GLY A 148 -28.23 5.41 5.25
N SER A 149 -29.30 5.61 6.01
CA SER A 149 -30.64 5.87 5.46
C SER A 149 -30.77 7.28 4.89
N VAL A 150 -30.00 8.23 5.41
CA VAL A 150 -30.01 9.65 5.01
C VAL A 150 -28.62 10.29 4.97
N SER A 151 -27.60 9.53 5.38
CA SER A 151 -26.22 9.96 5.50
C SER A 151 -25.31 9.17 4.55
N GLN A 152 -24.28 9.79 3.99
CA GLN A 152 -23.26 9.09 3.21
C GLN A 152 -21.89 9.73 3.44
N ALA A 153 -20.86 8.91 3.48
CA ALA A 153 -19.47 9.34 3.48
C ALA A 153 -18.62 8.35 2.69
N GLN A 154 -17.47 8.80 2.20
CA GLN A 154 -16.52 7.96 1.48
C GLN A 154 -15.09 8.35 1.84
N THR A 155 -14.19 7.37 1.83
CA THR A 155 -12.75 7.55 1.96
C THR A 155 -12.04 6.53 1.09
N THR A 156 -10.73 6.69 0.96
CA THR A 156 -9.87 5.73 0.28
C THR A 156 -8.72 5.27 1.16
N PHE A 157 -8.26 4.05 0.93
CA PHE A 157 -7.00 3.52 1.46
C PHE A 157 -6.41 2.56 0.43
N HIS A 158 -5.11 2.28 0.48
CA HIS A 158 -4.53 1.20 -0.32
C HIS A 158 -4.29 -0.04 0.53
N ASP A 159 -4.09 -1.16 -0.15
CA ASP A 159 -3.29 -2.25 0.38
C ASP A 159 -1.90 -2.18 -0.27
N THR A 160 -0.82 -2.01 0.51
CA THR A 160 0.55 -2.01 -0.01
C THR A 160 1.43 -2.99 0.75
N ASN A 161 2.03 -3.92 0.00
CA ASN A 161 3.11 -4.75 0.49
C ASN A 161 4.45 -4.08 0.15
N THR A 162 5.04 -3.36 1.11
CA THR A 162 6.36 -2.77 0.89
C THR A 162 7.45 -3.82 1.10
N THR A 163 8.10 -4.23 0.01
CA THR A 163 9.21 -5.19 0.02
C THR A 163 10.54 -4.52 -0.29
N THR A 164 11.58 -4.90 0.45
CA THR A 164 12.98 -4.58 0.14
C THR A 164 13.69 -5.84 -0.37
N THR A 165 14.62 -5.67 -1.29
CA THR A 165 15.35 -6.79 -1.91
C THR A 165 16.86 -6.66 -1.65
N SER A 166 17.54 -7.78 -1.47
CA SER A 166 19.00 -7.83 -1.32
C SER A 166 19.59 -9.06 -2.00
N VAL A 167 20.86 -8.96 -2.40
CA VAL A 167 21.59 -10.04 -3.06
C VAL A 167 22.98 -10.20 -2.44
N SER A 168 23.39 -11.44 -2.21
CA SER A 168 24.70 -11.78 -1.68
C SER A 168 25.24 -13.05 -2.35
N CYS A 169 26.57 -13.16 -2.47
CA CYS A 169 27.22 -14.40 -2.93
C CYS A 169 28.31 -14.80 -1.93
N SER A 170 28.34 -16.08 -1.56
CA SER A 170 29.31 -16.64 -0.63
C SER A 170 29.80 -18.02 -1.11
N PRO A 171 31.11 -18.30 -1.06
CA PRO A 171 32.19 -17.44 -0.56
C PRO A 171 32.44 -16.22 -1.46
N ASN A 172 33.09 -15.19 -0.92
CA ASN A 172 33.59 -14.02 -1.66
C ASN A 172 34.80 -13.46 -0.90
N PRO A 173 36.04 -13.50 -1.44
CA PRO A 173 36.40 -13.89 -2.81
C PRO A 173 36.33 -15.40 -3.08
N ILE A 174 36.34 -15.77 -4.37
CA ILE A 174 36.46 -17.16 -4.87
C ILE A 174 37.61 -17.31 -5.88
N HIS A 175 37.99 -18.54 -6.18
CA HIS A 175 38.90 -18.85 -7.27
C HIS A 175 38.15 -19.05 -8.60
N TYR A 176 38.85 -18.83 -9.72
CA TYR A 176 38.36 -19.15 -11.05
C TYR A 176 37.79 -20.58 -11.13
N GLY A 177 36.60 -20.72 -11.74
CA GLY A 177 35.90 -22.00 -11.87
C GLY A 177 35.39 -22.61 -10.56
N SER A 178 35.60 -21.97 -9.40
CA SER A 178 35.05 -22.43 -8.12
C SER A 178 33.63 -21.90 -7.92
N PRO A 179 32.71 -22.71 -7.37
CA PRO A 179 31.33 -22.28 -7.19
C PRO A 179 31.18 -21.28 -6.02
N ALA A 180 30.33 -20.28 -6.21
CA ALA A 180 29.75 -19.47 -5.13
C ALA A 180 28.24 -19.74 -5.05
N THR A 181 27.68 -19.69 -3.84
CA THR A 181 26.23 -19.70 -3.62
C THR A 181 25.75 -18.26 -3.59
N CYS A 182 24.94 -17.88 -4.57
CA CYS A 182 24.30 -16.56 -4.62
C CYS A 182 22.87 -16.66 -4.11
N THR A 183 22.51 -15.82 -3.15
CA THR A 183 21.21 -15.80 -2.48
C THR A 183 20.55 -14.44 -2.67
N GLY A 184 19.33 -14.47 -3.22
CA GLY A 184 18.45 -13.32 -3.37
C GLY A 184 17.41 -13.38 -2.27
N THR A 185 17.26 -12.29 -1.52
CA THR A 185 16.38 -12.21 -0.36
C THR A 185 15.41 -11.06 -0.53
N VAL A 186 14.12 -11.35 -0.33
CA VAL A 186 13.07 -10.35 -0.23
C VAL A 186 12.67 -10.25 1.24
N THR A 187 12.60 -9.03 1.75
CA THR A 187 12.14 -8.74 3.11
C THR A 187 10.96 -7.79 3.02
N SER A 188 9.82 -8.20 3.54
CA SER A 188 8.65 -7.34 3.68
C SER A 188 8.76 -6.56 4.99
N SER A 189 8.47 -5.27 4.97
CA SER A 189 8.33 -4.49 6.20
C SER A 189 7.06 -4.84 6.98
N THR A 190 6.21 -5.69 6.42
CA THR A 190 4.83 -5.92 6.90
C THR A 190 4.46 -7.39 7.07
N GLY A 191 5.40 -8.32 6.81
CA GLY A 191 5.32 -9.70 7.32
C GLY A 191 4.79 -10.77 6.36
N SER A 192 4.38 -10.41 5.15
CA SER A 192 3.98 -11.38 4.11
C SER A 192 4.69 -11.07 2.80
N ILE A 193 5.16 -12.08 2.10
CA ILE A 193 5.79 -11.97 0.78
C ILE A 193 5.10 -12.96 -0.14
N ASP A 194 4.74 -12.54 -1.35
CA ASP A 194 4.14 -13.42 -2.35
C ASP A 194 5.12 -14.46 -2.90
N ASN A 195 4.57 -15.44 -3.59
CA ASN A 195 5.39 -16.30 -4.44
C ASN A 195 6.14 -15.43 -5.45
N GLY A 196 7.31 -15.85 -5.86
CA GLY A 196 8.11 -15.06 -6.78
C GLY A 196 9.21 -15.85 -7.45
N VAL A 197 9.93 -15.17 -8.33
CA VAL A 197 11.09 -15.71 -9.02
C VAL A 197 12.22 -14.70 -8.94
N VAL A 198 13.41 -15.16 -8.60
CA VAL A 198 14.65 -14.41 -8.77
C VAL A 198 15.33 -14.92 -10.03
N GLN A 199 15.55 -14.02 -10.99
CA GLN A 199 16.31 -14.31 -12.21
C GLN A 199 17.72 -13.72 -12.12
N TRP A 200 18.72 -14.52 -12.46
CA TRP A 200 20.12 -14.19 -12.24
C TRP A 200 20.84 -13.85 -13.54
N SER A 201 21.71 -12.85 -13.51
CA SER A 201 22.59 -12.53 -14.63
C SER A 201 23.95 -12.02 -14.16
N SER A 202 24.95 -12.19 -15.03
CA SER A 202 26.33 -11.76 -14.83
C SER A 202 26.99 -11.58 -16.21
N PRO A 203 27.98 -10.68 -16.38
CA PRO A 203 28.72 -10.52 -17.64
C PRO A 203 29.45 -11.79 -18.12
N SER A 204 29.86 -12.65 -17.18
CA SER A 204 30.52 -13.93 -17.43
C SER A 204 30.16 -14.94 -16.34
N GLY A 205 30.46 -16.22 -16.57
CA GLY A 205 30.09 -17.32 -15.69
C GLY A 205 28.74 -17.95 -16.01
N THR A 206 28.38 -18.98 -15.23
CA THR A 206 27.12 -19.72 -15.39
C THR A 206 26.40 -19.84 -14.06
N PHE A 207 25.07 -19.77 -14.10
CA PHE A 207 24.19 -20.04 -12.95
C PHE A 207 23.52 -21.41 -13.12
N ASN A 208 23.42 -22.16 -12.04
CA ASN A 208 22.71 -23.43 -11.99
C ASN A 208 21.88 -23.51 -10.70
N PRO A 209 20.54 -23.44 -10.78
CA PRO A 209 19.73 -23.01 -11.95
C PRO A 209 19.90 -21.52 -12.28
N THR A 210 19.40 -21.05 -13.42
CA THR A 210 19.43 -19.62 -13.83
C THR A 210 18.37 -18.76 -13.13
N SER A 211 17.41 -19.39 -12.47
CA SER A 211 16.40 -18.76 -11.64
C SER A 211 16.06 -19.63 -10.44
N CYS A 212 15.54 -19.01 -9.38
CA CYS A 212 15.01 -19.72 -8.23
C CYS A 212 13.69 -19.10 -7.77
N THR A 213 12.85 -19.90 -7.11
CA THR A 213 11.53 -19.47 -6.65
C THR A 213 11.60 -18.96 -5.21
N LEU A 214 10.93 -17.85 -4.95
CA LEU A 214 10.60 -17.37 -3.61
C LEU A 214 9.27 -18.00 -3.20
N ALA A 215 9.23 -18.62 -2.04
CA ALA A 215 8.00 -19.19 -1.49
C ALA A 215 7.28 -18.16 -0.63
N ARG A 216 5.94 -18.17 -0.70
CA ARG A 216 5.09 -17.35 0.16
C ARG A 216 5.39 -17.61 1.64
N THR A 217 5.52 -16.55 2.41
CA THR A 217 5.63 -16.61 3.87
C THR A 217 4.29 -16.27 4.52
N GLY A 218 3.78 -17.15 5.39
CA GLY A 218 2.48 -16.92 6.05
C GLY A 218 2.53 -15.91 7.21
N VAL A 219 3.66 -15.84 7.92
CA VAL A 219 3.92 -14.94 9.07
C VAL A 219 5.38 -14.47 9.12
N GLY A 220 6.19 -14.87 8.14
CA GLY A 220 7.61 -14.54 8.05
C GLY A 220 7.82 -13.27 7.24
N ASN A 221 8.59 -12.33 7.77
CA ASN A 221 8.90 -11.08 7.08
C ASN A 221 10.00 -11.20 6.02
N GLN A 222 10.53 -12.40 5.77
CA GLN A 222 11.64 -12.62 4.85
C GLN A 222 11.55 -13.98 4.14
N THR A 223 11.78 -13.99 2.83
CA THR A 223 11.91 -15.19 2.00
C THR A 223 13.12 -15.03 1.09
N GLY A 224 13.77 -16.13 0.75
CA GLY A 224 14.97 -16.10 -0.08
C GLY A 224 15.15 -17.38 -0.86
N CYS A 225 15.91 -17.29 -1.95
CA CYS A 225 16.29 -18.44 -2.74
C CYS A 225 17.73 -18.33 -3.20
N SER A 226 18.36 -19.48 -3.42
CA SER A 226 19.79 -19.56 -3.73
C SER A 226 20.04 -20.34 -5.02
N VAL A 227 21.08 -19.93 -5.75
CA VAL A 227 21.61 -20.62 -6.94
C VAL A 227 23.11 -20.76 -6.83
N THR A 228 23.69 -21.71 -7.57
CA THR A 228 25.14 -21.83 -7.70
C THR A 228 25.63 -21.02 -8.89
N PHE A 229 26.62 -20.16 -8.69
CA PHE A 229 27.31 -19.41 -9.73
C PHE A 229 28.75 -19.91 -9.89
N THR A 230 29.20 -20.14 -11.12
CA THR A 230 30.58 -20.54 -11.44
C THR A 230 31.19 -19.54 -12.42
N PRO A 231 32.26 -18.79 -12.04
CA PRO A 231 32.83 -17.75 -12.90
C PRO A 231 33.66 -18.33 -14.04
N THR A 232 33.60 -17.69 -15.21
CA THR A 232 34.44 -18.02 -16.38
C THR A 232 35.44 -16.91 -16.74
N SER A 233 35.58 -15.88 -15.91
CA SER A 233 36.62 -14.86 -16.01
C SER A 233 37.15 -14.42 -14.64
N LEU A 234 38.38 -13.88 -14.63
CA LEU A 234 39.00 -13.30 -13.44
C LEU A 234 38.52 -11.86 -13.20
N GLY A 235 38.75 -11.34 -11.99
CA GLY A 235 38.47 -9.95 -11.63
C GLY A 235 37.15 -9.77 -10.88
N SER A 236 36.60 -8.57 -10.96
CA SER A 236 35.37 -8.17 -10.27
C SER A 236 34.15 -8.41 -11.16
N LEU A 237 33.28 -9.33 -10.78
CA LEU A 237 32.03 -9.62 -11.48
C LEU A 237 30.84 -8.98 -10.78
N ILE A 238 29.96 -8.36 -11.56
CA ILE A 238 28.68 -7.84 -11.07
C ILE A 238 27.65 -8.95 -11.22
N ILE A 239 27.13 -9.42 -10.09
CA ILE A 239 26.04 -10.38 -10.03
C ILE A 239 24.74 -9.60 -9.85
N THR A 240 23.81 -9.77 -10.78
CA THR A 240 22.51 -9.10 -10.78
C THR A 240 21.42 -10.11 -10.46
N ALA A 241 20.56 -9.76 -9.51
CA ALA A 241 19.33 -10.47 -9.18
C ALA A 241 18.13 -9.59 -9.52
N ASN A 242 17.28 -10.06 -10.43
CA ASN A 242 16.01 -9.42 -10.78
C ASN A 242 14.88 -10.16 -10.07
N PHE A 243 14.10 -9.43 -9.27
CA PHE A 243 13.07 -9.97 -8.41
C PHE A 243 11.70 -9.74 -9.04
N PHE A 244 10.94 -10.83 -9.17
CA PHE A 244 9.58 -10.80 -9.67
C PHE A 244 8.64 -11.41 -8.64
N ALA A 245 7.57 -10.69 -8.29
CA ALA A 245 6.42 -11.28 -7.62
C ALA A 245 5.59 -12.07 -8.64
N SER A 246 4.98 -13.17 -8.20
CA SER A 246 4.17 -14.07 -9.02
C SER A 246 2.76 -14.20 -8.46
N ASN A 247 1.76 -13.84 -9.28
CA ASN A 247 0.35 -14.07 -9.00
C ASN A 247 -0.29 -14.82 -10.18
N ASN A 248 -0.83 -16.02 -9.94
CA ASN A 248 -1.47 -16.87 -10.97
C ASN A 248 -0.67 -17.01 -12.28
N GLY A 249 0.67 -17.06 -12.18
CA GLY A 249 1.58 -17.19 -13.32
C GLY A 249 1.96 -15.88 -14.01
N HIS A 250 1.39 -14.74 -13.62
CA HIS A 250 1.87 -13.42 -14.04
C HIS A 250 3.09 -13.00 -13.21
N LEU A 251 4.09 -12.37 -13.84
CA LEU A 251 5.32 -11.90 -13.19
C LEU A 251 5.38 -10.37 -13.21
N THR A 252 5.45 -9.76 -12.03
CA THR A 252 5.59 -8.31 -11.85
C THR A 252 6.96 -8.01 -11.24
N SER A 253 7.74 -7.13 -11.87
CA SER A 253 9.04 -6.71 -11.33
C SER A 253 8.85 -5.93 -10.03
N ILE A 254 9.54 -6.33 -8.97
CA ILE A 254 9.52 -5.66 -7.66
C ILE A 254 10.89 -5.13 -7.23
N GLY A 255 11.93 -5.36 -8.04
CA GLY A 255 13.27 -4.80 -7.79
C GLY A 255 14.36 -5.48 -8.61
N SER A 256 15.51 -4.80 -8.70
CA SER A 256 16.74 -5.34 -9.27
C SER A 256 17.90 -4.89 -8.40
N GLN A 257 18.69 -5.85 -7.91
CA GLN A 257 19.80 -5.59 -7.01
C GLN A 257 21.08 -6.21 -7.56
N THR A 258 22.21 -5.63 -7.19
CA THR A 258 23.53 -6.11 -7.61
C THR A 258 24.47 -6.33 -6.43
N THR A 259 25.39 -7.27 -6.57
CA THR A 259 26.53 -7.45 -5.66
C THR A 259 27.80 -7.73 -6.45
N THR A 260 28.95 -7.46 -5.84
CA THR A 260 30.26 -7.65 -6.47
C THR A 260 30.92 -8.93 -5.95
N LEU A 261 31.25 -9.85 -6.85
CA LEU A 261 31.99 -11.08 -6.56
C LEU A 261 33.42 -10.98 -7.08
N ILE A 262 34.40 -11.18 -6.20
CA ILE A 262 35.83 -11.10 -6.55
C ILE A 262 36.34 -12.49 -6.93
N VAL A 263 36.85 -12.63 -8.16
CA VAL A 263 37.38 -13.88 -8.72
C VAL A 263 38.89 -13.78 -8.89
N THR A 264 39.61 -14.67 -8.22
CA THR A 264 41.09 -14.72 -8.20
C THR A 264 41.62 -15.96 -8.93
N ALA A 265 42.87 -15.93 -9.38
CA ALA A 265 43.54 -17.12 -9.87
C ALA A 265 43.77 -18.09 -8.70
N GLY A 266 43.43 -19.37 -8.88
CA GLY A 266 43.82 -20.42 -7.94
C GLY A 266 45.29 -20.77 -8.15
N PHE A 267 46.12 -20.61 -7.12
CA PHE A 267 47.50 -21.11 -7.14
C PHE A 267 47.54 -22.49 -6.48
N THR A 268 47.73 -23.55 -7.26
CA THR A 268 48.21 -24.82 -6.71
C THR A 268 49.72 -24.72 -6.55
N ALA A 269 50.20 -24.56 -5.31
CA ALA A 269 51.61 -24.68 -5.01
C ALA A 269 52.06 -26.14 -5.20
N THR A 270 52.74 -26.43 -6.31
CA THR A 270 53.49 -27.68 -6.45
C THR A 270 54.84 -27.51 -5.76
N SER A 271 55.06 -28.22 -4.65
CA SER A 271 56.39 -28.28 -4.03
C SER A 271 57.34 -29.04 -4.97
N GLN A 272 58.29 -28.35 -5.60
CA GLN A 272 59.45 -29.01 -6.20
C GLN A 272 60.55 -29.12 -5.15
N SER A 273 60.93 -30.35 -4.80
CA SER A 273 62.10 -30.63 -3.97
C SER A 273 63.36 -30.41 -4.82
N ILE A 274 64.17 -29.41 -4.49
CA ILE A 274 65.51 -29.26 -5.06
C ILE A 274 66.43 -30.29 -4.37
N VAL A 275 66.88 -31.31 -5.11
CA VAL A 275 67.91 -32.24 -4.64
C VAL A 275 69.28 -31.59 -4.87
N TYR A 276 69.93 -31.13 -3.80
CA TYR A 276 71.33 -30.72 -3.85
C TYR A 276 72.20 -31.98 -3.92
N GLY A 277 72.76 -32.27 -5.09
CA GLY A 277 73.80 -33.29 -5.23
C GLY A 277 75.08 -32.81 -4.52
N THR A 278 75.50 -33.50 -3.47
CA THR A 278 76.80 -33.29 -2.85
C THR A 278 77.87 -33.90 -3.75
N ASN A 279 78.69 -33.08 -4.40
CA ASN A 279 79.95 -33.55 -4.97
C ASN A 279 80.92 -33.84 -3.83
N THR A 280 81.20 -35.12 -3.59
CA THR A 280 82.32 -35.56 -2.77
C THR A 280 83.61 -35.51 -3.60
N VAL A 281 84.55 -34.70 -3.07
CA VAL A 281 86.00 -34.52 -3.32
C VAL A 281 86.61 -35.20 -4.53
#